data_AF-A0A4Q2X1N4-F1
#
_entry.id   AF-A0A4Q2X1N4-F1
#
_cell.length_a   1.000
_cell.length_b   1.000
_cell.length_c   1.000
_cell.angle_alpha   90.00
_cell.angle_beta   90.00
_cell.angle_gamma   90.00
#
_symmetry.space_group_name_H-M   'P 1'
#
loop_
_entity.id
_entity.type
_entity.pdbx_description
1 polymer ?
#
loop_
_entity_poly.entity_id
_entity_poly.type
_entity_poly.pdbx_seq_one_letter_code
_entity_poly.pdbx_strand_id
1 'polypeptide(L)'
;MENHGIPSLALVGGGWGGDDGLAWFNGKMTAMPADQRAELLRDRLRAWAGEPSNARLTVAAARDTPIYQEVMSHGVQGLFHGKYSGCIPIIEGIREPEERIRFLEKLEYVPAPDGVGSYDDPAGVTALRGKLRSWGADDARIDVIMERLEKGKGEE
;
A
#
# COMPACT_ATOMS: atom_id res chain seq x y z
N MET A 1 -6.29 32.48 -7.82
CA MET A 1 -5.49 31.23 -7.74
C MET A 1 -6.41 30.14 -8.25
N GLU A 2 -6.25 29.75 -9.52
CA GLU A 2 -7.23 28.93 -10.24
C GLU A 2 -7.23 27.49 -9.72
N ASN A 3 -8.42 26.99 -9.41
CA ASN A 3 -8.65 25.67 -8.84
C ASN A 3 -8.71 24.65 -9.99
N HIS A 4 -7.56 24.30 -10.54
CA HIS A 4 -7.46 23.26 -11.56
C HIS A 4 -7.60 21.90 -10.85
N GLY A 5 -8.77 21.26 -10.99
CA GLY A 5 -9.10 20.00 -10.33
C GLY A 5 -8.23 18.80 -10.72
N ILE A 6 -8.77 17.61 -10.42
CA ILE A 6 -8.19 16.26 -10.61
C ILE A 6 -7.43 16.06 -11.94
N PRO A 7 -7.82 16.63 -13.09
CA PRO A 7 -7.09 16.45 -14.35
C PRO A 7 -5.63 16.95 -14.32
N SER A 8 -5.30 17.92 -13.46
CA SER A 8 -3.92 18.41 -13.31
C SER A 8 -3.01 17.43 -12.54
N LEU A 9 -3.58 16.49 -11.78
CA LEU A 9 -2.85 15.44 -11.05
C LEU A 9 -2.29 14.34 -11.97
N ALA A 10 -2.90 14.16 -13.15
CA ALA A 10 -2.44 13.22 -14.17
C ALA A 10 -1.17 13.70 -14.90
N LEU A 11 -0.91 15.00 -14.94
CA LEU A 11 0.25 15.61 -15.61
C LEU A 11 1.55 15.55 -14.77
N VAL A 12 1.46 15.25 -13.47
CA VAL A 12 2.64 15.09 -12.57
C VAL A 12 3.10 13.63 -12.51
N GLY A 13 2.91 12.90 -13.61
CA GLY A 13 2.93 11.44 -13.69
C GLY A 13 4.29 10.74 -13.70
N GLY A 14 5.38 11.31 -13.16
CA GLY A 14 6.68 10.65 -13.36
C GLY A 14 7.83 10.90 -12.38
N GLY A 15 7.69 11.74 -11.36
CA GLY A 15 8.83 12.01 -10.48
C GLY A 15 8.49 12.85 -9.28
N TRP A 16 7.98 12.21 -8.22
CA TRP A 16 7.85 12.81 -6.89
C TRP A 16 9.20 12.77 -6.12
N GLY A 17 10.32 12.79 -6.83
CA GLY A 17 11.66 12.51 -6.29
C GLY A 17 12.28 13.62 -5.45
N GLY A 18 11.54 14.70 -5.16
CA GLY A 18 12.00 15.80 -4.32
C GLY A 18 11.03 16.06 -3.17
N ASP A 19 11.57 16.55 -2.06
CA ASP A 19 10.83 16.84 -0.82
C ASP A 19 9.62 17.76 -1.06
N ASP A 20 9.72 18.71 -1.98
CA ASP A 20 8.64 19.64 -2.35
C ASP A 20 7.46 18.94 -3.03
N GLY A 21 7.71 17.90 -3.84
CA GLY A 21 6.66 17.13 -4.52
C GLY A 21 5.86 16.27 -3.54
N LEU A 22 6.54 15.67 -2.56
CA LEU A 22 5.92 14.85 -1.52
C LEU A 22 5.15 15.72 -0.52
N ALA A 23 5.70 16.86 -0.10
CA ALA A 23 5.02 17.82 0.76
C ALA A 23 3.76 18.38 0.09
N TRP A 24 3.84 18.74 -1.19
CA TRP A 24 2.68 19.15 -1.99
C TRP A 24 1.62 18.06 -2.07
N PHE A 25 2.01 16.82 -2.37
CA PHE A 25 1.09 15.69 -2.49
C PHE A 25 0.32 15.46 -1.19
N ASN A 26 1.03 15.43 -0.06
CA ASN A 26 0.42 15.26 1.26
C ASN A 26 -0.53 16.40 1.63
N GLY A 27 -0.14 17.65 1.34
CA GLY A 27 -0.99 18.81 1.61
C GLY A 27 -2.27 18.77 0.78
N LYS A 28 -2.17 18.40 -0.50
CA LYS A 28 -3.33 18.24 -1.39
C LYS A 28 -4.23 17.09 -0.98
N MET A 29 -3.65 15.92 -0.66
CA MET A 29 -4.41 14.77 -0.21
C MET A 29 -5.11 15.06 1.12
N THR A 30 -4.42 15.64 2.11
CA THR A 30 -5.04 15.95 3.41
C THR A 30 -6.22 16.92 3.29
N ALA A 31 -6.16 17.88 2.36
CA ALA A 31 -7.23 18.85 2.12
C ALA A 31 -8.37 18.32 1.24
N MET A 32 -8.19 17.16 0.59
CA MET A 32 -9.14 16.60 -0.37
C MET A 32 -10.28 15.85 0.35
N PRO A 33 -11.54 15.98 -0.11
CA PRO A 33 -12.67 15.17 0.35
C PRO A 33 -12.39 13.67 0.25
N ALA A 34 -12.96 12.87 1.17
CA ALA A 34 -12.64 11.44 1.29
C ALA A 34 -12.97 10.62 0.04
N ASP A 35 -14.06 10.94 -0.63
CA ASP A 35 -14.48 10.33 -1.90
C ASP A 35 -13.47 10.60 -3.03
N GLN A 36 -12.99 11.84 -3.15
CA GLN A 36 -11.97 12.21 -4.15
C GLN A 36 -10.61 11.59 -3.86
N ARG A 37 -10.23 11.46 -2.58
CA ARG A 37 -8.98 10.75 -2.20
C ARG A 37 -9.04 9.28 -2.55
N ALA A 38 -10.18 8.64 -2.28
CA ALA A 38 -10.40 7.23 -2.61
C ALA A 38 -10.31 6.99 -4.12
N GLU A 39 -10.85 7.90 -4.94
CA GLU A 39 -10.71 7.86 -6.40
C GLU A 39 -9.24 7.99 -6.83
N LEU A 40 -8.51 8.98 -6.30
CA LEU A 40 -7.09 9.16 -6.63
C LEU A 40 -6.24 7.95 -6.23
N LEU A 41 -6.48 7.38 -5.03
CA LEU A 41 -5.76 6.21 -4.56
C LEU A 41 -6.08 4.97 -5.40
N ARG A 42 -7.32 4.83 -5.86
CA ARG A 42 -7.73 3.77 -6.80
C ARG A 42 -7.01 3.90 -8.15
N ASP A 43 -6.81 5.11 -8.66
CA ASP A 43 -6.02 5.33 -9.89
C ASP A 43 -4.55 4.94 -9.70
N ARG A 44 -3.99 5.19 -8.51
CA ARG A 44 -2.61 4.80 -8.16
C ARG A 44 -2.46 3.31 -7.87
N LEU A 45 -3.54 2.65 -7.47
CA LEU A 45 -3.56 1.26 -7.05
C LEU A 45 -2.95 0.33 -8.09
N ARG A 46 -3.24 0.51 -9.38
CA ARG A 46 -2.63 -0.31 -10.45
C ARG A 46 -1.10 -0.22 -10.43
N ALA A 47 -0.54 0.97 -10.26
CA ALA A 47 0.90 1.16 -10.24
C ALA A 47 1.55 0.62 -8.95
N TRP A 48 0.89 0.76 -7.80
CA TRP A 48 1.42 0.33 -6.50
C TRP A 48 1.25 -1.17 -6.25
N ALA A 49 0.11 -1.75 -6.63
CA ALA A 49 -0.07 -3.20 -6.66
C ALA A 49 0.80 -3.85 -7.75
N GLY A 50 1.08 -3.13 -8.84
CA GLY A 50 2.03 -3.49 -9.89
C GLY A 50 3.48 -3.54 -9.42
N GLU A 51 3.92 -2.48 -8.76
CA GLU A 51 5.30 -2.24 -8.34
C GLU A 51 5.27 -1.52 -6.98
N PRO A 52 5.22 -2.25 -5.85
CA PRO A 52 5.04 -1.67 -4.52
C PRO A 52 6.12 -0.65 -4.14
N SER A 53 7.33 -0.77 -4.70
CA SER A 53 8.40 0.20 -4.43
C SER A 53 8.00 1.65 -4.79
N ASN A 54 7.08 1.84 -5.75
CA ASN A 54 6.55 3.14 -6.14
C ASN A 54 5.66 3.79 -5.06
N ALA A 55 5.11 3.02 -4.13
CA ALA A 55 4.30 3.54 -3.03
C ALA A 55 5.15 4.01 -1.84
N ARG A 56 6.39 3.52 -1.71
CA ARG A 56 7.21 3.68 -0.49
C ARG A 56 7.42 5.14 -0.09
N LEU A 57 7.79 6.01 -1.03
CA LEU A 57 8.04 7.42 -0.73
C LEU A 57 6.76 8.15 -0.31
N THR A 58 5.64 7.84 -0.98
CA THR A 58 4.33 8.43 -0.66
C THR A 58 3.83 8.00 0.71
N VAL A 59 3.95 6.71 1.05
CA VAL A 59 3.60 6.18 2.37
C VAL A 59 4.48 6.80 3.46
N ALA A 60 5.79 6.90 3.21
CA ALA A 60 6.73 7.51 4.16
C ALA A 60 6.41 8.99 4.40
N ALA A 61 6.07 9.73 3.34
CA ALA A 61 5.67 11.12 3.43
C ALA A 61 4.35 11.28 4.22
N ALA A 62 3.39 10.37 4.04
CA ALA A 62 2.09 10.45 4.70
C ALA A 62 2.15 10.13 6.21
N ARG A 63 3.28 9.65 6.74
CA ARG A 63 3.41 9.08 8.10
C ARG A 63 2.80 9.93 9.22
N ASP A 64 3.05 11.23 9.19
CA ASP A 64 2.62 12.16 10.24
C ASP A 64 1.34 12.92 9.85
N THR A 65 0.57 12.37 8.92
CA THR A 65 -0.67 12.97 8.42
C THR A 65 -1.90 12.11 8.76
N PRO A 66 -3.12 12.69 8.84
CA PRO A 66 -4.34 11.93 9.09
C PRO A 66 -4.66 10.85 8.06
N ILE A 67 -4.07 10.93 6.86
CA ILE A 67 -4.31 10.00 5.75
C ILE A 67 -3.32 8.83 5.74
N TYR A 68 -2.38 8.74 6.70
CA TYR A 68 -1.33 7.71 6.71
C TYR A 68 -1.88 6.30 6.50
N GLN A 69 -2.90 5.93 7.27
CA GLN A 69 -3.50 4.59 7.20
C GLN A 69 -4.14 4.32 5.84
N GLU A 70 -4.81 5.32 5.26
CA GLU A 70 -5.44 5.21 3.94
C GLU A 70 -4.40 4.97 2.84
N VAL A 71 -3.31 5.75 2.85
CA VAL A 71 -2.20 5.63 1.89
C VAL A 71 -1.43 4.33 2.08
N MET A 72 -1.18 3.95 3.34
CA MET A 72 -0.52 2.70 3.71
C MET A 72 -1.28 1.47 3.20
N SER A 73 -2.59 1.40 3.44
CA SER A 73 -3.43 0.28 3.00
C SER A 73 -3.43 0.10 1.48
N HIS A 74 -3.40 1.20 0.70
CA HIS A 74 -3.29 1.13 -0.76
C HIS A 74 -1.87 0.77 -1.22
N GLY A 75 -0.84 1.30 -0.53
CA GLY A 75 0.56 1.09 -0.88
C GLY A 75 1.04 -0.35 -0.75
N VAL A 76 0.34 -1.19 0.01
CA VAL A 76 0.68 -2.60 0.23
C VAL A 76 -0.24 -3.59 -0.48
N GLN A 77 -1.14 -3.13 -1.37
CA GLN A 77 -2.08 -4.04 -2.06
C GLN A 77 -1.36 -5.07 -2.95
N GLY A 78 -0.10 -4.84 -3.31
CA GLY A 78 0.75 -5.86 -3.94
C GLY A 78 0.88 -7.17 -3.16
N LEU A 79 0.58 -7.18 -1.84
CA LEU A 79 0.52 -8.40 -1.03
C LEU A 79 -0.50 -9.42 -1.57
N PHE A 80 -1.66 -8.96 -2.04
CA PHE A 80 -2.70 -9.83 -2.62
C PHE A 80 -2.30 -10.40 -4.00
N HIS A 81 -1.24 -9.86 -4.61
CA HIS A 81 -0.72 -10.29 -5.90
C HIS A 81 0.63 -11.02 -5.79
N GLY A 82 1.01 -11.44 -4.58
CA GLY A 82 2.26 -12.20 -4.32
C GLY A 82 3.53 -11.35 -4.22
N LYS A 83 3.44 -10.01 -4.22
CA LYS A 83 4.60 -9.10 -4.26
C LYS A 83 5.11 -8.76 -2.86
N TYR A 84 5.34 -9.80 -2.06
CA TYR A 84 5.68 -9.69 -0.65
C TYR A 84 6.96 -8.89 -0.39
N SER A 85 8.03 -9.18 -1.14
CA SER A 85 9.34 -8.52 -0.99
C SER A 85 9.27 -7.00 -1.18
N GLY A 86 8.41 -6.52 -2.08
CA GLY A 86 8.20 -5.09 -2.31
C GLY A 86 7.37 -4.42 -1.21
N CYS A 87 6.44 -5.15 -0.59
CA CYS A 87 5.55 -4.62 0.43
C CYS A 87 6.16 -4.63 1.84
N ILE A 88 7.06 -5.58 2.15
CA ILE A 88 7.69 -5.72 3.48
C ILE A 88 8.33 -4.39 3.98
N PRO A 89 9.17 -3.68 3.20
CA PRO A 89 9.76 -2.42 3.64
C PRO A 89 8.76 -1.30 3.95
N ILE A 90 7.58 -1.36 3.32
CA ILE A 90 6.49 -0.40 3.54
C ILE A 90 5.82 -0.70 4.88
N ILE A 91 5.55 -1.99 5.17
CA ILE A 91 4.99 -2.48 6.44
C ILE A 91 5.92 -2.17 7.61
N GLU A 92 7.23 -2.31 7.41
CA GLU A 92 8.24 -1.96 8.41
C GLU A 92 8.26 -0.46 8.78
N GLY A 93 7.57 0.39 8.01
CA GLY A 93 7.29 1.78 8.38
C GLY A 93 6.41 1.93 9.63
N ILE A 94 5.56 0.93 9.93
CA ILE A 94 4.84 0.81 11.19
C ILE A 94 5.86 0.45 12.28
N ARG A 95 5.95 1.27 13.34
CA ARG A 95 7.04 1.16 14.33
C ARG A 95 6.98 -0.14 15.11
N GLU A 96 5.81 -0.42 15.70
CA GLU A 96 5.67 -1.55 16.61
C GLU A 96 5.43 -2.86 15.83
N PRO A 97 6.21 -3.92 16.11
CA PRO A 97 6.04 -5.21 15.42
C PRO A 97 4.62 -5.77 15.51
N GLU A 98 3.99 -5.68 16.68
CA GLU A 98 2.62 -6.14 16.88
C GLU A 98 1.59 -5.30 16.10
N GLU A 99 1.85 -4.01 15.89
CA GLU A 99 0.98 -3.17 15.05
C GLU A 99 1.06 -3.56 13.57
N ARG A 100 2.21 -4.04 13.10
CA ARG A 100 2.35 -4.59 11.73
C ARG A 100 1.44 -5.80 11.55
N ILE A 101 1.44 -6.69 12.54
CA ILE A 101 0.62 -7.90 12.50
C ILE A 101 -0.87 -7.53 12.52
N ARG A 102 -1.28 -6.67 13.46
CA ARG A 102 -2.67 -6.18 13.54
C ARG A 102 -3.14 -5.46 12.28
N PHE A 103 -2.25 -4.73 11.63
CA PHE A 103 -2.53 -4.08 10.35
C PHE A 103 -2.81 -5.14 9.26
N LEU A 104 -1.97 -6.17 9.14
CA LEU A 104 -2.14 -7.24 8.16
C LEU A 104 -3.38 -8.11 8.43
N GLU A 105 -3.73 -8.34 9.69
CA GLU A 105 -4.95 -9.07 10.08
C GLU A 105 -6.24 -8.35 9.68
N LYS A 106 -6.17 -7.02 9.55
CA LYS A 106 -7.30 -6.15 9.17
C LYS A 106 -7.22 -5.63 7.75
N LEU A 107 -6.15 -5.95 7.01
CA LEU A 107 -5.97 -5.46 5.66
C LEU A 107 -7.08 -6.04 4.77
N GLU A 108 -7.79 -5.13 4.11
CA GLU A 108 -8.84 -5.48 3.16
C GLU A 108 -8.30 -5.39 1.74
N TYR A 109 -8.76 -6.31 0.89
CA TYR A 109 -8.48 -6.27 -0.52
C TYR A 109 -9.23 -5.09 -1.15
N VAL A 110 -8.53 -4.33 -1.97
CA VAL A 110 -9.13 -3.31 -2.83
C VAL A 110 -8.92 -3.75 -4.27
N PRO A 111 -10.01 -3.99 -5.04
CA PRO A 111 -9.89 -4.37 -6.43
C PRO A 111 -9.09 -3.35 -7.24
N ALA A 112 -7.99 -3.80 -7.84
CA ALA A 112 -7.19 -2.98 -8.74
C ALA A 112 -7.83 -2.95 -10.14
N PRO A 113 -7.70 -1.83 -10.89
CA PRO A 113 -8.04 -1.81 -12.30
C PRO A 113 -7.26 -2.88 -13.08
N ASP A 114 -7.87 -3.46 -14.12
CA ASP A 114 -7.35 -4.58 -14.91
C ASP A 114 -5.83 -4.54 -15.17
N GLY A 115 -5.20 -5.72 -15.08
CA GLY A 115 -3.82 -5.95 -15.55
C GLY A 115 -2.72 -5.91 -14.48
N VAL A 116 -3.06 -6.02 -13.19
CA VAL A 116 -2.05 -6.34 -12.16
C VAL A 116 -1.80 -7.85 -12.19
N GLY A 117 -0.70 -8.27 -12.81
CA GLY A 117 -0.33 -9.67 -12.84
C GLY A 117 -0.07 -10.23 -11.43
N SER A 118 -0.70 -11.38 -11.13
CA SER A 118 -0.33 -12.23 -10.01
C SER A 118 0.89 -13.07 -10.38
N TYR A 119 1.83 -13.21 -9.46
CA TYR A 119 2.95 -14.14 -9.62
C TYR A 119 3.05 -15.04 -8.39
N ASP A 120 3.24 -16.33 -8.61
CA ASP A 120 3.54 -17.27 -7.54
C ASP A 120 5.01 -17.09 -7.14
N ASP A 121 5.26 -16.48 -5.98
CA ASP A 121 6.60 -16.23 -5.43
C ASP A 121 6.82 -17.04 -4.14
N PRO A 122 7.21 -18.33 -4.23
CA PRO A 122 7.48 -19.15 -3.05
C PRO A 122 8.58 -18.57 -2.13
N ALA A 123 9.55 -17.85 -2.70
CA ALA A 123 10.59 -17.19 -1.94
C ALA A 123 10.03 -16.00 -1.15
N GLY A 124 9.17 -15.19 -1.78
CA GLY A 124 8.43 -14.10 -1.14
C GLY A 124 7.50 -14.59 -0.04
N VAL A 125 6.80 -15.71 -0.25
CA VAL A 125 5.98 -16.36 0.79
C VAL A 125 6.84 -16.74 2.00
N THR A 126 7.98 -17.38 1.75
CA THR A 126 8.92 -17.77 2.81
C THR A 126 9.46 -16.54 3.56
N ALA A 127 9.78 -15.47 2.83
CA ALA A 127 10.25 -14.21 3.40
C ALA A 127 9.18 -13.54 4.27
N LEU A 128 7.93 -13.48 3.82
CA LEU A 128 6.82 -12.90 4.59
C LEU A 128 6.57 -13.70 5.88
N ARG A 129 6.50 -15.03 5.79
CA ARG A 129 6.37 -15.89 6.98
C ARG A 129 7.52 -15.68 7.96
N GLY A 130 8.76 -15.60 7.47
CA GLY A 130 9.93 -15.30 8.29
C GLY A 130 9.82 -13.94 8.99
N LYS A 131 9.34 -12.90 8.29
CA LYS A 131 9.13 -11.57 8.86
C LYS A 131 8.03 -11.57 9.92
N LEU A 132 6.90 -12.19 9.66
CA LEU A 132 5.80 -12.32 10.63
C LEU A 132 6.28 -12.98 11.94
N ARG A 133 7.05 -14.07 11.84
CA ARG A 133 7.68 -14.69 13.03
C ARG A 133 8.63 -13.75 13.75
N SER A 134 9.49 -13.03 13.00
CA SER A 134 10.41 -12.05 13.59
C SER A 134 9.70 -10.87 14.27
N TRP A 135 8.45 -10.60 13.88
CA TRP A 135 7.59 -9.60 14.51
C TRP A 135 6.78 -10.16 15.69
N GLY A 136 6.90 -11.45 15.98
CA GLY A 136 6.25 -12.11 17.12
C GLY A 136 4.93 -12.81 16.81
N ALA A 137 4.57 -13.00 15.53
CA ALA A 137 3.40 -13.80 15.17
C ALA A 137 3.68 -15.29 15.41
N ASP A 138 2.72 -15.98 16.02
CA ASP A 138 2.69 -17.45 16.05
C ASP A 138 2.22 -18.03 14.72
N ASP A 139 2.36 -19.35 14.55
CA ASP A 139 2.00 -20.01 13.29
C ASP A 139 0.49 -19.87 12.97
N ALA A 140 -0.38 -19.82 13.98
CA ALA A 140 -1.82 -19.66 13.77
C ALA A 140 -2.17 -18.28 13.18
N ARG A 141 -1.59 -17.20 13.72
CA ARG A 141 -1.76 -15.83 13.18
C ARG A 141 -1.16 -15.70 11.78
N ILE A 142 -0.02 -16.34 11.54
CA ILE A 142 0.62 -16.38 10.22
C ILE A 142 -0.32 -17.03 9.20
N ASP A 143 -0.90 -18.18 9.53
CA ASP A 143 -1.80 -18.88 8.62
C ASP A 143 -3.06 -18.06 8.30
N VAL A 144 -3.64 -17.38 9.30
CA VAL A 144 -4.77 -16.46 9.09
C VAL A 144 -4.41 -15.31 8.14
N ILE A 145 -3.23 -14.70 8.30
CA ILE A 145 -2.77 -13.61 7.42
C ILE A 145 -2.56 -14.14 5.99
N MET A 146 -1.88 -15.29 5.84
CA MET A 146 -1.62 -15.87 4.53
C MET A 146 -2.92 -16.28 3.82
N GLU A 147 -3.87 -16.88 4.53
CA GLU A 147 -5.18 -17.26 3.99
C GLU A 147 -5.96 -16.04 3.52
N ARG A 148 -5.93 -14.93 4.29
CA ARG A 148 -6.56 -13.67 3.91
C ARG A 148 -5.97 -13.11 2.61
N LEU A 149 -4.64 -13.10 2.49
CA LEU A 149 -3.96 -12.61 1.30
C LEU A 149 -4.26 -13.47 0.06
N GLU A 150 -4.42 -14.79 0.24
CA GLU A 150 -4.81 -15.69 -0.86
C GLU A 150 -6.29 -15.55 -1.23
N LYS A 151 -7.19 -15.37 -0.26
CA LYS A 151 -8.62 -15.19 -0.53
C LYS A 151 -8.91 -13.90 -1.30
N GLY A 152 -8.28 -12.79 -0.91
CA GLY A 152 -8.46 -11.51 -1.60
C GLY A 152 -8.07 -11.56 -3.08
N LYS A 153 -7.13 -12.44 -3.46
CA LYS A 153 -6.74 -12.69 -4.86
C LYS A 153 -7.85 -13.36 -5.70
N GLY A 154 -8.73 -14.14 -5.07
CA GLY A 154 -9.76 -14.93 -5.75
C GLY A 154 -11.09 -14.20 -6.00
N GLU A 155 -11.19 -12.91 -5.62
CA GLU A 155 -12.38 -12.08 -5.80
C GLU A 155 -12.36 -11.25 -7.11
N GLU A 156 -11.52 -11.63 -8.09
CA GLU A 156 -11.47 -11.06 -9.46
C GLU A 156 -12.69 -11.44 -10.32
#